data_AF-A0A7W0S201-F1
#
_entry.id   AF-A0A7W0S201-F1
#
_cell.length_a   1.000
_cell.length_b   1.000
_cell.length_c   1.000
_cell.angle_alpha   90.00
_cell.angle_beta   90.00
_cell.angle_gamma   90.00
#
_symmetry.space_group_name_H-M   'P 1'
#
loop_
_entity.id
_entity.type
_entity.pdbx_description
1 polymer ?
#
loop_
_entity_poly.entity_id
_entity_poly.type
_entity_poly.pdbx_seq_one_letter_code
_entity_poly.pdbx_strand_id
1 'polypeptide(L)'
;MVPASVRLHAAIVEQRLTLPDDPELSSHAAHTIARHSRRGWRVDKASPRDNMGAIVALAMALERAEQPAPTPTRLVGWLQGPA
;
A
#
# COMPACT_ATOMS: atom_id res chain seq x y z
N MET A 1 -4.84 -9.11 -9.82
CA MET A 1 -4.05 -8.40 -8.79
C MET A 1 -4.61 -7.01 -8.68
N VAL A 2 -4.81 -6.47 -7.48
CA VAL A 2 -5.37 -5.13 -7.25
C VAL A 2 -4.33 -4.07 -7.68
N PRO A 3 -4.71 -2.87 -8.18
CA PRO A 3 -3.78 -1.88 -8.74
C PRO A 3 -2.58 -1.53 -7.84
N ALA A 4 -2.80 -1.34 -6.53
CA ALA A 4 -1.72 -1.05 -5.57
C ALA A 4 -0.61 -2.12 -5.57
N SER A 5 -0.95 -3.40 -5.66
CA SER A 5 0.04 -4.49 -5.68
C SER A 5 0.82 -4.54 -7.00
N VAL A 6 0.21 -4.11 -8.11
CA VAL A 6 0.90 -4.02 -9.42
C VAL A 6 1.96 -2.92 -9.38
N ARG A 7 1.62 -1.75 -8.81
CA ARG A 7 2.54 -0.62 -8.63
C ARG A 7 3.71 -0.98 -7.73
N LEU A 8 3.44 -1.64 -6.60
CA LEU A 8 4.48 -2.12 -5.70
C LEU A 8 5.44 -3.08 -6.42
N HIS A 9 4.91 -4.06 -7.16
CA HIS A 9 5.73 -4.98 -7.95
C HIS A 9 6.62 -4.24 -8.96
N ALA A 10 6.06 -3.31 -9.73
CA ALA A 10 6.82 -2.52 -10.70
C ALA A 10 7.96 -1.74 -10.01
N ALA A 11 7.66 -1.05 -8.91
CA ALA A 11 8.67 -0.27 -8.18
C ALA A 11 9.80 -1.15 -7.59
N ILE A 12 9.51 -2.39 -7.19
CA ILE A 12 10.53 -3.36 -6.74
C ILE A 12 11.39 -3.81 -7.92
N VAL A 13 10.77 -4.22 -9.04
CA VAL A 13 11.49 -4.70 -10.23
C VAL A 13 12.36 -3.61 -10.84
N GLU A 14 11.87 -2.37 -10.84
CA GLU A 14 12.57 -1.18 -11.31
C GLU A 14 13.56 -0.61 -10.29
N GLN A 15 13.69 -1.24 -9.11
CA GLN A 15 14.60 -0.82 -8.04
C GLN A 15 14.38 0.64 -7.58
N ARG A 16 13.14 1.12 -7.63
CA ARG A 16 12.73 2.47 -7.17
C ARG A 16 12.52 2.55 -5.66
N LEU A 17 12.59 1.42 -4.96
CA LEU A 17 12.39 1.32 -3.52
C LEU A 17 13.64 0.77 -2.85
N THR A 18 13.94 1.28 -1.67
CA THR A 18 14.97 0.75 -0.78
C THR A 18 14.31 0.27 0.49
N LEU A 19 14.61 -0.96 0.91
CA LEU A 19 14.24 -1.46 2.22
C LEU A 19 15.40 -1.13 3.17
N PRO A 20 15.17 -0.41 4.28
CA PRO A 20 16.20 -0.16 5.27
C PRO A 20 16.63 -1.49 5.94
N ASP A 21 17.84 -1.50 6.50
CA ASP A 21 18.37 -2.62 7.28
C ASP A 21 17.69 -2.69 8.65
N ASP A 22 16.41 -3.06 8.63
CA ASP A 22 15.56 -3.25 9.79
C ASP A 22 15.06 -4.71 9.81
N PRO A 23 15.34 -5.48 10.88
CA PRO A 23 14.98 -6.89 10.96
C PRO A 23 13.47 -7.14 10.92
N GLU A 24 12.66 -6.23 11.47
CA GLU A 24 11.21 -6.37 11.49
C GLU A 24 10.63 -6.14 10.09
N LEU A 25 11.07 -5.07 9.41
CA LEU A 25 10.66 -4.81 8.03
C LEU A 25 11.14 -5.89 7.07
N SER A 26 12.35 -6.41 7.26
CA SER A 26 12.90 -7.53 6.49
C SER A 26 12.06 -8.80 6.68
N SER A 27 11.64 -9.09 7.92
CA SER A 27 10.74 -10.20 8.22
C SER A 27 9.39 -10.04 7.54
N HIS A 28 8.81 -8.83 7.57
CA HIS A 28 7.55 -8.55 6.86
C HIS A 28 7.69 -8.75 5.35
N ALA A 29 8.78 -8.30 4.75
CA ALA A 29 9.06 -8.49 3.33
C ALA A 29 9.18 -9.98 2.98
N ALA A 30 9.96 -10.74 3.76
CA ALA A 30 10.22 -12.17 3.52
C ALA A 30 8.94 -13.02 3.61
N HIS A 31 8.00 -12.68 4.49
CA HIS A 31 6.75 -13.42 4.65
C HIS A 31 5.63 -13.01 3.69
N THR A 32 5.84 -11.95 2.91
CA THR A 32 4.84 -11.44 1.96
C THR A 32 4.95 -12.19 0.63
N ILE A 33 3.84 -12.83 0.22
CA ILE A 33 3.79 -13.62 -1.01
C ILE A 33 2.63 -13.18 -1.92
N ALA A 34 2.73 -13.52 -3.20
CA ALA A 34 1.60 -13.46 -4.12
C ALA A 34 0.85 -14.80 -4.09
N ARG A 35 -0.44 -14.78 -3.76
CA ARG A 35 -1.31 -15.98 -3.77
C ARG A 35 -2.39 -15.85 -4.83
N HIS A 36 -2.53 -16.87 -5.67
CA HIS A 36 -3.63 -16.99 -6.60
C HIS A 36 -4.82 -17.71 -5.96
N SER A 37 -6.04 -17.22 -6.21
CA SER A 37 -7.29 -17.80 -5.71
C SER A 37 -8.38 -17.70 -6.78
N ARG A 38 -9.59 -18.21 -6.49
CA ARG A 38 -10.77 -18.03 -7.36
C ARG A 38 -11.13 -16.56 -7.64
N ARG A 39 -10.70 -15.63 -6.77
CA ARG A 39 -10.89 -14.18 -6.94
C ARG A 39 -9.69 -13.51 -7.63
N GLY A 40 -8.74 -14.30 -8.14
CA GLY A 40 -7.50 -13.85 -8.75
C GLY A 40 -6.32 -13.74 -7.77
N TRP A 41 -5.28 -13.03 -8.23
CA TRP A 41 -4.04 -12.78 -7.48
C TRP A 41 -4.21 -11.72 -6.38
N ARG A 42 -3.67 -12.00 -5.20
CA ARG A 42 -3.59 -11.08 -4.06
C ARG A 42 -2.22 -11.15 -3.37
N VAL A 43 -1.89 -10.11 -2.62
CA VAL A 43 -0.83 -10.16 -1.60
C VAL A 43 -1.36 -10.92 -0.39
N ASP A 44 -0.54 -11.81 0.17
CA ASP A 44 -0.89 -12.68 1.29
C ASP A 44 0.33 -13.00 2.13
N LYS A 45 0.09 -13.66 3.27
CA LYS A 45 1.15 -14.19 4.13
C LYS A 45 1.52 -15.61 3.74
N ALA A 46 2.78 -15.97 3.94
CA ALA A 46 3.26 -17.34 3.78
C ALA A 46 2.57 -18.30 4.78
N SER A 47 2.47 -17.90 6.05
CA SER A 47 1.77 -18.59 7.12
C SER A 47 0.78 -17.67 7.86
N PRO A 48 -0.30 -18.21 8.48
CA PRO A 48 -1.22 -17.40 9.28
C PRO A 48 -0.57 -16.64 10.43
N ARG A 49 0.56 -17.13 10.96
CA ARG A 49 1.28 -16.51 12.09
C ARG A 49 2.19 -15.35 11.68
N ASP A 50 2.48 -15.21 10.39
CA ASP A 50 3.40 -14.17 9.94
C ASP A 50 2.72 -12.80 9.92
N ASN A 51 3.50 -11.75 9.68
CA ASN A 51 3.03 -10.39 9.51
C ASN A 51 3.49 -9.83 8.17
N MET A 52 2.61 -9.10 7.49
CA MET A 52 2.90 -8.39 6.23
C MET A 52 2.45 -6.92 6.26
N GLY A 53 2.05 -6.42 7.44
CA GLY A 53 1.40 -5.11 7.58
C GLY A 53 2.22 -3.97 6.98
N ALA A 54 3.52 -3.93 7.27
CA ALA A 54 4.45 -2.98 6.68
C ALA A 54 4.45 -2.96 5.13
N ILE A 55 4.36 -4.12 4.47
CA ILE A 55 4.36 -4.19 3.00
C ILE A 55 3.01 -3.74 2.42
N VAL A 56 1.90 -4.05 3.10
CA VAL A 56 0.58 -3.53 2.74
C VAL A 56 0.55 -2.00 2.88
N ALA A 57 1.07 -1.47 3.99
CA ALA A 57 1.19 -0.03 4.20
C ALA A 57 2.07 0.63 3.13
N LEU A 58 3.19 0.01 2.75
CA LEU A 58 4.06 0.47 1.68
C LEU A 58 3.32 0.50 0.33
N ALA A 59 2.55 -0.54 0.00
CA ALA A 59 1.75 -0.56 -1.24
C ALA A 59 0.75 0.60 -1.31
N MET A 60 0.08 0.91 -0.20
CA MET A 60 -0.85 2.03 -0.09
C MET A 60 -0.13 3.37 -0.19
N ALA A 61 1.01 3.52 0.49
CA ALA A 61 1.81 4.73 0.46
C ALA A 61 2.34 5.02 -0.96
N LEU A 62 2.82 4.00 -1.66
CA LEU A 62 3.28 4.11 -3.04
C LEU A 62 2.13 4.48 -3.98
N GLU A 63 0.99 3.81 -3.88
CA GLU A 63 -0.19 4.15 -4.69
C GLU A 63 -0.60 5.61 -4.48
N ARG A 64 -0.57 6.08 -3.23
CA ARG A 64 -0.88 7.47 -2.91
C ARG A 64 0.16 8.45 -3.46
N ALA A 65 1.45 8.12 -3.38
CA ALA A 65 2.55 8.95 -3.84
C ALA A 65 2.56 9.10 -5.37
N GLU A 66 2.09 8.10 -6.11
CA GLU A 66 1.97 8.14 -7.58
C GLU A 66 0.70 8.86 -8.08
N GLN A 67 -0.22 9.23 -7.19
CA GLN A 67 -1.42 9.97 -7.55
C GLN A 67 -1.18 11.49 -7.46
N PRO A 68 -1.81 12.29 -8.36
CA PRO A 68 -1.81 13.74 -8.24
C PRO A 68 -2.21 14.21 -6.84
N ALA A 69 -1.68 15.34 -6.41
CA ALA A 69 -2.15 15.98 -5.20
C ALA A 69 -3.66 16.29 -5.35
N PRO A 70 -4.49 15.96 -4.35
CA PRO A 70 -5.90 16.33 -4.39
C PRO A 70 -5.99 17.84 -4.49
N THR A 71 -6.93 18.32 -5.30
CA THR A 71 -7.25 19.76 -5.35
C THR A 71 -7.56 20.22 -3.93
N PRO A 72 -6.90 21.28 -3.43
CA PRO A 72 -7.14 21.76 -2.08
C PRO A 72 -8.63 22.05 -1.88
N THR A 73 -9.25 21.38 -0.92
CA THR A 73 -10.65 21.64 -0.57
C THR A 73 -10.73 23.04 0.02
N ARG A 74 -11.41 23.95 -0.68
CA ARG A 74 -11.75 25.27 -0.14
C ARG A 74 -13.02 25.15 0.69
N LEU A 75 -12.95 25.55 1.96
CA LEU A 75 -14.14 25.80 2.78
C LEU A 75 -14.90 27.00 2.17
N VAL A 76 -16.11 26.78 1.67
CA VAL A 76 -16.95 27.80 1.01
C VAL A 76 -18.00 28.43 1.93
N GLY A 77 -17.84 28.29 3.25
CA GLY A 77 -18.72 28.85 4.28
C GLY A 77 -19.58 27.80 5.00
N TRP A 78 -20.14 28.20 6.13
CA TRP A 78 -21.05 27.39 6.94
C TRP A 78 -22.48 27.91 6.74
N LEU A 79 -23.46 27.00 6.65
CA LEU A 79 -24.87 27.36 6.75
C LEU A 79 -25.13 27.92 8.16
N GLN A 80 -25.32 29.23 8.28
CA GLN A 80 -25.88 29.79 9.51
C GLN A 80 -27.35 29.36 9.58
N GLY A 81 -27.68 28.48 10.52
CA GLY A 81 -29.07 28.12 10.82
C GLY A 81 -29.84 29.34 11.36
N PRO A 82 -31.19 29.36 11.24
CA PRO A 82 -32.00 30.47 11.75
C PRO A 82 -31.89 30.60 13.27
N ALA A 83 -31.86 31.86 13.72
CA ALA A 83 -31.76 32.29 15.12
C ALA A 83 -33.03 31.97 15.95
#